data_AF-A0A3M5RH03-F1
#
_entry.id   AF-A0A3M5RH03-F1
#
_cell.length_a   1.000
_cell.length_b   1.000
_cell.length_c   1.000
_cell.angle_alpha   90.00
_cell.angle_beta   90.00
_cell.angle_gamma   90.00
#
_symmetry.space_group_name_H-M   'P 1'
#
loop_
_entity.id
_entity.type
_entity.pdbx_description
1 polymer ?
#
loop_
_entity_poly.entity_id
_entity_poly.type
_entity_poly.pdbx_seq_one_letter_code
_entity_poly.pdbx_strand_id
1 'polypeptide(L)'
;MSAFNLKPCAVKTFYLSEKILNDEPVPSEVVRAQKVDWGVLVDAYLMQAARVGNRFAAVAYADRSGTIANGTTIATAAVRVISSVAGFKLLQTLDQADHYVVVSELLT
;
A
#
# COMPACT_ATOMS: atom_id res chain seq x y z
N MET A 1 21.57 21.64 53.92
CA MET A 1 21.34 22.28 52.61
C MET A 1 21.49 21.23 51.52
N SER A 2 20.59 21.27 50.55
CA SER A 2 20.31 20.27 49.52
C SER A 2 21.41 20.15 48.46
N ALA A 3 21.77 18.92 48.07
CA ALA A 3 22.38 18.65 46.77
C ALA A 3 21.36 17.86 45.94
N PHE A 4 20.88 18.47 44.87
CA PHE A 4 19.95 17.89 43.92
C PHE A 4 20.57 16.64 43.27
N ASN A 5 19.99 15.48 43.58
CA ASN A 5 20.30 14.23 42.92
C ASN A 5 19.61 14.23 41.55
N LEU A 6 20.28 14.76 40.53
CA LEU A 6 19.81 14.67 39.14
C LEU A 6 19.98 13.23 38.67
N LYS A 7 18.90 12.46 38.73
CA LYS A 7 18.82 11.15 38.06
C LYS A 7 18.99 11.36 36.54
N PRO A 8 19.79 10.53 35.84
CA PRO A 8 19.84 10.59 34.39
C PRO A 8 18.45 10.31 33.83
N CYS A 9 17.87 11.29 33.15
CA CYS A 9 16.61 11.13 32.44
C CYS A 9 16.87 10.15 31.30
N ALA A 10 16.28 8.95 31.38
CA ALA A 10 16.41 7.94 30.35
C ALA A 10 15.82 8.49 29.03
N VAL A 11 16.69 8.89 28.11
CA VAL A 11 16.30 9.21 26.74
C VAL A 11 15.83 7.90 26.12
N LYS A 12 14.51 7.70 26.06
CA LYS A 12 13.90 6.63 25.26
C LYS A 12 14.14 6.97 23.80
N THR A 13 15.23 6.47 23.26
CA THR A 13 15.43 6.41 21.81
C THR A 13 14.42 5.39 21.30
N PHE A 14 13.31 5.86 20.74
CA PHE A 14 12.36 4.99 20.05
C PHE A 14 13.03 4.55 18.75
N TYR A 15 13.48 3.30 18.69
CA TYR A 15 13.88 2.68 17.44
C TYR A 15 12.63 2.54 16.57
N LEU A 16 12.35 3.54 15.73
CA LEU A 16 11.45 3.34 14.60
C LEU A 16 12.13 2.32 13.70
N SER A 17 11.43 1.22 13.38
CA SER A 17 11.97 0.23 12.44
C SER A 17 12.30 0.94 11.12
N GLU A 18 13.40 0.58 10.47
CA GLU A 18 13.77 1.11 9.14
C GLU A 18 12.60 1.06 8.14
N LYS A 19 11.73 0.06 8.30
CA LYS A 19 10.49 -0.10 7.54
C LYS A 19 9.54 1.09 7.62
N ILE A 20 9.41 1.75 8.78
CA ILE A 20 8.60 2.96 8.95
C ILE A 20 9.32 4.17 8.35
N LEU A 21 10.65 4.18 8.37
CA LEU A 21 11.45 5.28 7.83
C LEU A 21 11.44 5.33 6.30
N ASN A 22 11.28 4.16 5.67
CA ASN A 22 11.33 3.99 4.20
C ASN A 22 9.95 3.92 3.54
N ASP A 23 8.87 4.03 4.31
CA ASP A 23 7.51 3.93 3.79
C ASP A 23 7.10 5.25 3.14
N GLU A 24 6.80 5.23 1.84
CA GLU A 24 6.31 6.45 1.20
C GLU A 24 4.95 6.89 1.75
N PRO A 25 4.69 8.20 1.85
CA PRO A 25 3.38 8.69 2.25
C PRO A 25 2.31 8.22 1.27
N VAL A 26 1.19 7.74 1.80
CA VAL A 26 0.08 7.22 1.00
C VAL A 26 -0.54 8.36 0.16
N PRO A 27 -0.61 8.23 -1.18
CA PRO A 27 -1.21 9.24 -2.05
C PRO A 27 -2.70 9.46 -1.77
N SER A 28 -3.19 10.68 -1.99
CA SER A 28 -4.59 11.03 -1.72
C SER A 28 -5.59 10.23 -2.56
N GLU A 29 -5.20 9.80 -3.76
CA GLU A 29 -6.02 8.95 -4.63
C GLU A 29 -6.16 7.53 -4.07
N VAL A 30 -5.11 6.98 -3.46
CA VAL A 30 -5.17 5.71 -2.72
C VAL A 30 -6.13 5.84 -1.54
N VAL A 31 -6.04 6.94 -0.78
CA VAL A 31 -6.98 7.23 0.33
C VAL A 31 -8.42 7.35 -0.16
N ARG A 32 -8.65 7.90 -1.37
CA ARG A 32 -10.00 7.94 -1.98
C ARG A 32 -10.49 6.56 -2.37
N ALA A 33 -9.63 5.73 -2.98
CA ALA A 33 -9.98 4.37 -3.37
C ALA A 33 -10.27 3.47 -2.15
N GLN A 34 -9.61 3.70 -1.01
CA GLN A 34 -9.85 3.00 0.26
C GLN A 34 -11.23 3.29 0.87
N LYS A 35 -11.87 4.42 0.51
CA LYS A 35 -13.21 4.78 1.00
C LYS A 35 -14.33 4.11 0.20
N VAL A 36 -14.00 3.44 -0.90
CA VAL A 36 -14.96 2.70 -1.70
C VAL A 36 -15.24 1.36 -1.01
N ASP A 37 -16.52 1.02 -0.85
CA ASP A 37 -16.89 -0.33 -0.45
C ASP A 37 -16.74 -1.28 -1.64
N TRP A 38 -15.68 -2.07 -1.61
CA TRP A 38 -15.35 -3.04 -2.65
C TRP A 38 -16.10 -4.37 -2.49
N GLY A 39 -16.75 -4.61 -1.35
CA GLY A 39 -17.38 -5.90 -1.02
C GLY A 39 -16.39 -7.06 -0.81
N VAL A 40 -15.08 -6.80 -0.91
CA VAL A 40 -13.99 -7.76 -0.69
C VAL A 40 -12.85 -7.10 0.07
N LEU A 41 -12.00 -7.91 0.71
CA LEU A 41 -10.76 -7.42 1.28
C LEU A 41 -9.77 -7.14 0.15
N VAL A 42 -9.29 -5.91 0.08
CA VAL A 42 -8.29 -5.48 -0.89
C VAL A 42 -6.91 -5.69 -0.28
N ASP A 43 -6.04 -6.38 -1.01
CA ASP A 43 -4.70 -6.72 -0.56
C ASP A 43 -3.71 -5.59 -0.83
N ALA A 44 -3.84 -4.86 -1.94
CA ALA A 44 -3.07 -3.64 -2.19
C ALA A 44 -3.72 -2.69 -3.21
N TYR A 45 -3.30 -1.43 -3.18
CA TYR A 45 -3.71 -0.38 -4.12
C TYR A 45 -2.56 -0.04 -5.07
N LEU A 46 -2.85 -0.01 -6.36
CA LEU A 46 -1.87 0.04 -7.44
C LEU A 46 -1.92 1.41 -8.14
N MET A 47 -0.84 2.17 -8.01
CA MET A 47 -0.60 3.42 -8.72
C MET A 47 0.28 3.19 -9.95
N GLN A 48 0.12 4.05 -10.96
CA GLN A 48 0.93 4.01 -12.19
C GLN A 48 0.93 2.63 -12.85
N ALA A 49 -0.21 1.94 -12.81
CA ALA A 49 -0.32 0.56 -13.23
C ALA A 49 -0.16 0.45 -14.76
N ALA A 50 0.85 -0.29 -15.20
CA ALA A 50 1.08 -0.62 -16.60
C ALA A 50 0.68 -2.07 -16.85
N ARG A 51 -0.21 -2.29 -17.81
CA ARG A 51 -0.69 -3.64 -18.15
C ARG A 51 0.32 -4.36 -19.05
N VAL A 52 0.73 -5.55 -18.64
CA VAL A 52 1.59 -6.45 -19.42
C VAL A 52 0.88 -7.79 -19.57
N GLY A 53 0.20 -7.97 -20.69
CA GLY A 53 -0.68 -9.13 -20.91
C GLY A 53 -1.83 -9.19 -19.90
N ASN A 54 -1.84 -10.21 -19.05
CA ASN A 54 -2.80 -10.37 -17.95
C ASN A 54 -2.21 -10.05 -16.57
N ARG A 55 -1.11 -9.31 -16.50
CA ARG A 55 -0.47 -8.84 -15.26
C ARG A 55 -0.34 -7.33 -15.29
N PHE A 56 -0.06 -6.76 -14.13
CA PHE A 56 0.29 -5.34 -14.01
C PHE A 56 1.65 -5.18 -13.33
N ALA A 57 2.47 -4.27 -13.86
CA ALA A 57 3.55 -3.66 -13.11
C ALA A 57 3.01 -2.35 -12.51
N ALA A 58 3.17 -2.14 -11.21
CA ALA A 58 2.59 -0.97 -10.54
C ALA A 58 3.34 -0.64 -9.25
N VAL A 59 3.15 0.60 -8.78
CA VAL A 59 3.59 1.03 -7.45
C VAL A 59 2.50 0.66 -6.44
N ALA A 60 2.85 -0.16 -5.45
CA ALA A 60 1.93 -0.67 -4.45
C ALA A 60 1.87 0.23 -3.20
N TYR A 61 0.65 0.40 -2.70
CA TYR A 61 0.36 1.10 -1.46
C TYR A 61 -0.65 0.33 -0.61
N ALA A 62 -0.57 0.54 0.70
CA ALA A 62 -1.42 -0.02 1.73
C ALA A 62 -1.56 -1.54 1.61
N ASP A 63 -0.43 -2.23 1.47
CA ASP A 63 -0.38 -3.69 1.49
C ASP A 63 -0.93 -4.22 2.81
N ARG A 64 -1.96 -5.04 2.70
CA ARG A 64 -2.67 -5.61 3.84
C ARG A 64 -1.82 -6.58 4.66
N SER A 65 -0.91 -7.30 4.00
CA SER A 65 -0.01 -8.23 4.71
C SER A 65 1.06 -7.49 5.52
N GLY A 66 1.28 -6.21 5.20
CA GLY A 66 2.35 -5.40 5.73
C GLY A 66 3.73 -5.88 5.28
N THR A 67 3.85 -6.73 4.26
CA THR A 67 5.12 -7.24 3.74
C THR A 67 5.73 -6.27 2.73
N ILE A 68 4.89 -5.60 1.94
CA ILE A 68 5.28 -4.66 0.88
C ILE A 68 5.20 -3.24 1.45
N ALA A 69 6.30 -2.49 1.40
CA ALA A 69 6.31 -1.08 1.79
C ALA A 69 5.59 -0.21 0.75
N ASN A 70 4.92 0.84 1.19
CA ASN A 70 4.36 1.89 0.34
C ASN A 70 5.44 2.45 -0.60
N GLY A 71 5.09 2.60 -1.87
CA GLY A 71 6.02 3.05 -2.92
C GLY A 71 6.82 1.92 -3.57
N THR A 72 6.66 0.67 -3.14
CA THR A 72 7.35 -0.47 -3.77
C THR A 72 6.76 -0.78 -5.14
N THR A 73 7.61 -0.91 -6.17
CA THR A 73 7.18 -1.41 -7.48
C THR A 73 7.04 -2.93 -7.45
N ILE A 74 5.87 -3.44 -7.84
CA ILE A 74 5.56 -4.87 -7.87
C ILE A 74 5.11 -5.30 -9.27
N ALA A 75 5.18 -6.61 -9.51
CA ALA A 75 4.49 -7.25 -10.62
C ALA A 75 3.41 -8.18 -10.04
N THR A 76 2.17 -8.02 -10.46
CA THR A 76 1.08 -8.87 -9.97
C THR A 76 1.19 -10.30 -10.52
N ALA A 77 0.52 -11.23 -9.84
CA ALA A 77 0.11 -12.47 -10.46
C ALA A 77 -0.81 -12.20 -11.67
N ALA A 78 -1.12 -13.25 -12.45
CA ALA A 78 -2.12 -13.12 -13.51
C ALA A 78 -3.48 -12.75 -12.89
N VAL A 79 -4.13 -11.73 -13.45
CA VAL A 79 -5.35 -11.12 -12.92
C VAL A 79 -6.40 -10.94 -14.00
N ARG A 80 -7.65 -10.78 -13.55
CA ARG A 80 -8.79 -10.32 -14.34
C ARG A 80 -9.39 -9.08 -13.68
N VAL A 81 -10.00 -8.21 -14.47
CA VAL A 81 -10.82 -7.10 -13.96
C VAL A 81 -12.19 -7.68 -13.60
N ILE A 82 -12.67 -7.42 -12.39
CA ILE A 82 -13.99 -7.90 -11.93
C ILE A 82 -14.99 -6.77 -11.70
N SER A 83 -14.54 -5.53 -11.50
CA SER A 83 -15.42 -4.37 -11.38
C SER A 83 -14.68 -3.06 -11.67
N SER A 84 -15.43 -2.01 -12.00
CA SER A 84 -14.94 -0.64 -12.12
C SER A 84 -15.88 0.31 -11.37
N VAL A 85 -15.37 1.04 -10.39
CA VAL A 85 -16.16 1.93 -9.52
C VAL A 85 -15.41 3.24 -9.33
N ALA A 86 -16.11 4.37 -9.51
CA ALA A 86 -15.55 5.72 -9.31
C ALA A 86 -14.22 6.01 -10.05
N GLY A 87 -14.01 5.37 -11.21
CA GLY A 87 -12.78 5.50 -12.01
C GLY A 87 -11.65 4.55 -11.63
N PHE A 88 -11.82 3.75 -10.57
CA PHE A 88 -10.88 2.71 -10.14
C PHE A 88 -11.31 1.34 -10.65
N LYS A 89 -10.36 0.40 -10.77
CA LYS A 89 -10.64 -0.98 -11.22
C LYS A 89 -10.30 -1.99 -10.14
N LEU A 90 -11.25 -2.86 -9.80
CA LEU A 90 -11.00 -4.01 -8.94
C LEU A 90 -10.50 -5.17 -9.79
N LEU A 91 -9.32 -5.66 -9.44
CA LEU A 91 -8.67 -6.82 -10.00
C LEU A 91 -8.81 -7.99 -9.04
N GLN A 92 -8.84 -9.19 -9.61
CA GLN A 92 -8.78 -10.43 -8.88
C GLN A 92 -7.76 -11.34 -9.55
N THR A 93 -6.90 -12.00 -8.78
CA THR A 93 -6.01 -13.03 -9.30
C THR A 93 -6.81 -14.19 -9.90
N LEU A 94 -6.22 -14.90 -10.85
CA LEU A 94 -6.95 -15.99 -11.53
C LEU A 94 -7.35 -17.12 -10.57
N ASP A 95 -6.56 -17.38 -9.54
CA ASP A 95 -6.85 -18.32 -8.45
C ASP A 95 -7.84 -17.79 -7.40
N GLN A 96 -8.27 -16.53 -7.53
CA GLN A 96 -9.24 -15.86 -6.66
C GLN A 96 -8.73 -15.55 -5.23
N ALA A 97 -7.43 -15.74 -4.99
CA ALA A 97 -6.84 -15.53 -3.67
C ALA A 97 -6.70 -14.05 -3.31
N ASP A 98 -6.22 -13.23 -4.26
CA ASP A 98 -5.86 -11.84 -3.99
C ASP A 98 -6.69 -10.86 -4.81
N HIS A 99 -6.95 -9.69 -4.22
CA HIS A 99 -7.67 -8.59 -4.83
C HIS A 99 -6.84 -7.31 -4.79
N TYR A 100 -6.76 -6.63 -5.93
CA TYR A 100 -6.03 -5.36 -6.04
C TYR A 100 -6.93 -4.28 -6.61
N VAL A 101 -6.68 -3.03 -6.24
CA VAL A 101 -7.37 -1.89 -6.83
C VAL A 101 -6.41 -1.06 -7.66
N VAL A 102 -6.67 -0.94 -8.96
CA VAL A 102 -5.97 0.02 -9.82
C VAL A 102 -6.51 1.41 -9.56
N VAL A 103 -5.64 2.27 -9.05
CA VAL A 103 -5.93 3.67 -8.69
C VAL A 103 -5.61 4.60 -9.84
N SER A 104 -4.49 4.37 -10.53
CA SER A 104 -4.10 5.08 -11.75
C SER A 104 -3.40 4.12 -12.70
N GLU A 105 -3.59 4.33 -14.01
CA GLU A 105 -2.89 3.59 -15.05
C GLU A 105 -1.83 4.48 -15.70
N LEU A 106 -0.72 3.87 -16.11
CA LEU A 106 0.26 4.56 -16.94
C LEU A 106 -0.32 4.70 -18.35
N LEU A 107 -0.50 5.94 -18.83
CA LEU A 107 -0.83 6.16 -20.23
C LEU A 107 0.35 5.65 -21.07
N THR A 108 0.08 4.64 -21.90
CA THR A 108 1.04 4.02 -22.82
C THR A 108 0.76 4.46 -24.24
#